data_AF-A0A6B2DZV2-F1
#
_entry.id   AF-A0A6B2DZV2-F1
#
_cell.length_a   1.000
_cell.length_b   1.000
_cell.length_c   1.000
_cell.angle_alpha   90.00
_cell.angle_beta   90.00
_cell.angle_gamma   90.00
#
_symmetry.space_group_name_H-M   'P 1'
#
loop_
_entity.id
_entity.type
_entity.pdbx_description
1 polymer ?
#
loop_
_entity_poly.entity_id
_entity_poly.type
_entity_poly.pdbx_seq_one_letter_code
_entity_poly.pdbx_strand_id
1 'polypeptide(L)' 'AAMFAPVHDPGLFVVWDDGDDLHLDQHAPYPHVRDVLMDRAHTTKSSLLVGGFARTAEAQLLVESGWAQPVLA' A
#
# COMPACT_ATOMS: atom_id res chain seq x y z
N ALA A 1 11.79 2.20 4.25
CA ALA A 1 11.99 1.95 5.71
C ALA A 1 10.69 1.97 6.55
N ALA A 2 9.87 3.05 6.54
CA ALA A 2 8.71 3.18 7.44
C ALA A 2 7.70 1.99 7.38
N MET A 3 7.54 1.37 6.21
CA MET A 3 6.72 0.17 6.01
C MET A 3 7.08 -1.03 6.92
N PHE A 4 8.31 -1.08 7.44
CA PHE A 4 8.77 -2.15 8.33
C PHE A 4 8.71 -1.77 9.82
N ALA A 5 8.32 -0.55 10.15
CA ALA A 5 8.25 -0.12 11.54
C ALA A 5 7.33 -1.05 12.36
N PRO A 6 7.74 -1.46 13.57
CA PRO A 6 6.89 -2.26 14.44
C PRO A 6 5.79 -1.35 15.01
N VAL A 7 4.55 -1.63 14.62
CA VAL A 7 3.35 -0.93 15.11
C VAL A 7 2.47 -1.97 15.77
N HIS A 8 2.12 -1.75 17.03
CA HIS A 8 1.24 -2.63 17.77
C HIS A 8 -0.22 -2.34 17.39
N ASP A 9 -0.97 -3.37 17.03
CA ASP A 9 -2.40 -3.31 16.68
C ASP A 9 -2.78 -2.17 15.71
N PRO A 10 -2.21 -2.15 14.48
CA PRO A 10 -2.49 -1.10 13.53
C PRO A 10 -3.96 -1.15 13.05
N GLY A 11 -4.66 -0.02 13.03
CA GLY A 11 -6.00 0.07 12.44
C GLY A 11 -6.00 0.33 10.93
N LEU A 12 -4.96 1.03 10.44
CA LEU A 12 -4.87 1.51 9.06
C LEU A 12 -3.42 1.65 8.64
N PHE A 13 -3.12 1.19 7.42
CA PHE A 13 -1.93 1.55 6.68
C PHE A 13 -2.30 2.47 5.52
N VAL A 14 -1.45 3.44 5.23
CA VAL A 14 -1.64 4.38 4.11
C VAL A 14 -0.34 4.46 3.31
N VAL A 15 -0.45 4.29 2.00
CA VAL A 15 0.58 4.73 1.05
C VAL A 15 0.03 5.93 0.29
N TRP A 16 0.74 7.05 0.40
CA TRP A 16 0.42 8.27 -0.33
C TRP A 16 1.39 8.45 -1.48
N ASP A 17 0.87 8.89 -2.61
CA ASP A 17 1.56 8.98 -3.88
C ASP A 17 2.21 7.65 -4.29
N ASP A 18 1.39 6.60 -4.37
CA ASP A 18 1.80 5.22 -4.67
C ASP A 18 2.59 5.04 -5.99
N GLY A 19 2.56 6.02 -6.88
CA GLY A 19 3.34 6.02 -8.12
C GLY A 19 4.72 6.69 -8.00
N ASP A 20 5.10 7.17 -6.81
CA ASP A 20 6.44 7.73 -6.58
C ASP A 20 7.48 6.60 -6.48
N ASP A 21 8.49 6.64 -7.36
CA ASP A 21 9.59 5.67 -7.39
C ASP A 21 10.38 5.61 -6.06
N LEU A 22 10.26 6.63 -5.20
CA LEU A 22 10.82 6.59 -3.84
C LEU A 22 10.18 5.54 -2.93
N HIS A 23 9.05 4.96 -3.32
CA HIS A 23 8.43 3.81 -2.64
C HIS A 23 9.10 2.47 -2.95
N LEU A 24 10.03 2.42 -3.90
CA LEU A 24 10.86 1.25 -4.15
C LEU A 24 12.12 1.30 -3.27
N ASP A 25 12.30 0.31 -2.38
CA ASP A 25 13.56 0.20 -1.66
C ASP A 25 14.69 -0.17 -2.63
N GLN A 26 15.82 0.52 -2.52
CA GLN A 26 16.97 0.34 -3.41
C GLN A 26 17.82 -0.88 -3.05
N HIS A 27 17.55 -1.52 -1.92
CA HIS A 27 18.28 -2.71 -1.49
C HIS A 27 17.47 -3.97 -1.82
N ALA A 28 18.16 -4.99 -2.31
CA ALA A 28 17.56 -6.31 -2.51
C ALA A 28 16.82 -6.77 -1.24
N PRO A 29 15.59 -7.31 -1.35
CA PRO A 29 14.92 -7.78 -2.57
C PRO A 29 14.08 -6.72 -3.32
N TYR A 30 14.35 -5.43 -3.13
CA TYR A 30 13.63 -4.30 -3.75
C TYR A 30 12.13 -4.26 -3.45
N PRO A 31 11.74 -4.37 -2.16
CA PRO A 31 10.32 -4.29 -1.80
C PRO A 31 9.73 -2.93 -2.14
N HIS A 32 8.56 -2.94 -2.77
CA HIS A 32 7.74 -1.75 -2.92
C HIS A 32 6.87 -1.52 -1.68
N VAL A 33 6.71 -0.26 -1.25
CA VAL A 33 5.96 0.09 -0.03
C VAL A 33 4.53 -0.44 -0.04
N ARG A 34 3.81 -0.28 -1.15
CA ARG A 34 2.42 -0.79 -1.28
C ARG A 34 2.32 -2.27 -0.98
N ASP A 35 3.23 -3.08 -1.54
CA ASP A 35 3.14 -4.53 -1.46
C ASP A 35 3.40 -4.99 -0.02
N VAL A 36 4.39 -4.38 0.65
CA VAL A 36 4.64 -4.64 2.07
C VAL A 36 3.45 -4.22 2.94
N LEU A 37 2.86 -3.05 2.69
CA LEU A 37 1.71 -2.59 3.46
C LEU A 37 0.46 -3.42 3.17
N MET A 38 0.30 -3.96 1.97
CA MET A 38 -0.76 -4.90 1.57
C MET A 38 -0.67 -6.19 2.38
N ASP A 39 0.51 -6.82 2.40
CA ASP A 39 0.76 -8.03 3.18
C ASP A 39 0.56 -7.81 4.68
N ARG A 40 1.04 -6.66 5.19
CA ARG A 40 0.86 -6.29 6.59
C ARG A 40 -0.61 -6.10 6.93
N ALA A 41 -1.35 -5.32 6.14
CA ALA A 41 -2.78 -5.08 6.35
C ALA A 41 -3.57 -6.40 6.38
N HIS A 42 -3.27 -7.32 5.46
CA HIS A 42 -3.88 -8.65 5.45
C HIS A 42 -3.54 -9.45 6.73
N THR A 43 -2.27 -9.51 7.10
CA THR A 43 -1.78 -10.29 8.25
C THR A 43 -2.29 -9.75 9.58
N THR A 44 -2.34 -8.42 9.74
CA THR A 44 -2.80 -7.76 10.96
C THR A 44 -4.30 -7.48 10.98
N LYS A 45 -5.04 -7.87 9.92
CA LYS A 45 -6.48 -7.58 9.75
C LYS A 45 -6.81 -6.09 9.83
N SER A 46 -5.93 -5.27 9.27
CA SER A 46 -6.04 -3.81 9.23
C SER A 46 -6.53 -3.34 7.86
N SER A 47 -7.01 -2.11 7.78
CA SER A 47 -7.33 -1.50 6.49
C SER A 47 -6.06 -1.01 5.76
N LEU A 48 -6.11 -0.98 4.44
CA LEU A 48 -5.12 -0.32 3.58
C LEU A 48 -5.80 0.78 2.76
N LEU A 49 -5.20 1.96 2.71
CA LEU A 49 -5.54 3.02 1.78
C LEU A 49 -4.37 3.29 0.84
N VAL A 50 -4.64 3.23 -0.46
CA VAL A 50 -3.70 3.63 -1.53
C VAL A 50 -4.23 4.92 -2.14
N GLY A 51 -3.46 5.99 -2.07
CA GLY A 51 -3.85 7.32 -2.55
C GLY A 51 -2.70 8.03 -3.26
N GLY A 52 -3.02 9.05 -4.04
CA GLY A 52 -2.06 9.84 -4.81
C GLY A 52 -2.75 10.84 -5.72
N PHE A 53 -1.99 11.63 -6.47
CA PHE A 53 -2.55 12.60 -7.42
C PHE A 53 -3.37 11.91 -8.52
N ALA A 54 -2.83 10.81 -9.06
CA ALA A 54 -3.50 9.95 -10.01
C ALA A 54 -3.60 8.53 -9.45
N ARG A 55 -4.57 7.76 -9.93
CA ARG A 55 -4.63 6.32 -9.65
C ARG A 55 -3.56 5.62 -10.49
N THR A 56 -2.66 4.89 -9.83
CA THR A 56 -1.66 4.05 -10.48
C THR A 56 -2.31 2.84 -11.15
N ALA A 57 -1.60 2.22 -12.11
CA ALA A 57 -2.09 1.02 -12.78
C ALA A 57 -2.30 -0.15 -11.79
N GLU A 58 -1.43 -0.26 -10.80
CA GLU A 58 -1.50 -1.30 -9.79
C GLU A 58 -2.60 -1.02 -8.75
N ALA A 59 -2.82 0.24 -8.35
CA ALA A 59 -3.99 0.58 -7.55
C ALA A 59 -5.30 0.30 -8.31
N GLN A 60 -5.32 0.53 -9.62
CA GLN A 60 -6.43 0.15 -10.49
C GLN A 60 -6.62 -1.38 -10.53
N LEU A 61 -5.53 -2.16 -10.62
CA LEU A 61 -5.58 -3.62 -10.57
C LEU A 61 -6.17 -4.14 -9.25
N LEU A 62 -5.86 -3.50 -8.11
CA LEU A 62 -6.47 -3.85 -6.82
C LEU A 62 -8.00 -3.66 -6.84
N VAL A 63 -8.48 -2.62 -7.52
CA VAL A 63 -9.93 -2.39 -7.69
C VAL A 63 -10.54 -3.42 -8.64
N GLU A 64 -9.92 -3.66 -9.79
CA GLU A 64 -10.45 -4.58 -10.81
C GLU A 64 -10.48 -6.04 -10.35
N SER A 65 -9.49 -6.45 -9.55
CA SER A 65 -9.45 -7.78 -8.93
C SER A 65 -10.44 -7.95 -7.77
N GLY A 66 -11.08 -6.86 -7.32
CA GLY A 66 -11.97 -6.85 -6.16
C GLY A 66 -11.25 -6.92 -4.82
N TRP A 67 -9.91 -6.84 -4.81
CA TRP A 67 -9.11 -6.81 -3.57
C TRP A 67 -9.36 -5.51 -2.79
N ALA A 68 -9.45 -4.39 -3.50
CA ALA A 68 -9.81 -3.08 -2.96
C ALA A 68 -11.13 -2.57 -3.54
N GLN A 69 -11.73 -1.59 -2.84
CA GLN A 69 -12.89 -0.84 -3.34
C GLN A 69 -12.44 0.58 -3.72
N PRO A 70 -13.01 1.18 -4.78
CA PRO A 70 -12.68 2.55 -5.12
C PRO A 70 -13.26 3.51 -4.08
N VAL A 71 -12.48 4.54 -3.72
CA VAL A 71 -12.99 5.68 -2.96
C VAL A 71 -13.67 6.64 -3.94
N LEU A 72 -14.94 6.93 -3.69
CA LEU A 72 -15.79 7.81 -4.50
C LEU A 72 -16.24 9.01 -3.65
N ALA A 73 -16.73 10.06 -4.31
CA ALA A 73 -17.30 11.25 -3.65
C ALA A 73 -18.74 11.03 -3.20
#